data_AF-A0A6J8EKK5-F1
#
_entry.id   AF-A0A6J8EKK5-F1
#
_cell.length_a   1.000
_cell.length_b   1.000
_cell.length_c   1.000
_cell.angle_alpha   90.00
_cell.angle_beta   90.00
_cell.angle_gamma   90.00
#
_symmetry.space_group_name_H-M   'P 1'
#
loop_
_entity.id
_entity.type
_entity.pdbx_description
1 polymer ?
#
loop_
_entity_poly.entity_id
_entity_poly.type
_entity_poly.pdbx_seq_one_letter_code
_entity_poly.pdbx_strand_id
1 'polypeptide(L)'
;MEKTCGCKGIRSCILCEKQEKPTKQQNCQKSDCVDIYDFCCHCGKAWLQSSQKSDIDEGKLSNCEIIATPQCCESHDEQGTRKFIHFPGIHIYCDFISETEERRVCDKIYETPFCLSQSGRRKQDYGPKVNFKKKKLKLAEFTGLQNLAKTYMTE
;
A
#
# COMPACT_ATOMS: atom_id res chain seq x y z
N MET A 1 -24.53 -22.45 11.25
CA MET A 1 -24.19 -21.08 10.82
C MET A 1 -23.07 -21.18 9.81
N GLU A 2 -23.37 -20.92 8.54
CA GLU A 2 -22.36 -20.81 7.49
C GLU A 2 -21.47 -19.59 7.78
N LYS A 3 -20.15 -19.76 7.68
CA LYS A 3 -19.21 -18.65 7.88
C LYS A 3 -19.27 -17.75 6.65
N THR A 4 -19.71 -16.51 6.84
CA THR A 4 -19.77 -15.46 5.81
C THR A 4 -18.40 -14.87 5.46
N CYS A 5 -17.34 -15.21 6.22
CA CYS A 5 -15.97 -14.76 5.99
C CYS A 5 -14.98 -15.95 5.90
N GLY A 6 -14.01 -15.86 4.99
CA GLY A 6 -12.93 -16.86 4.81
C GLY A 6 -11.80 -16.80 5.85
N CYS A 7 -11.95 -16.02 6.92
CA CYS A 7 -10.92 -15.82 7.92
C CYS A 7 -10.64 -17.09 8.74
N LYS A 8 -9.36 -17.38 8.97
CA LYS A 8 -8.88 -18.54 9.74
C LYS A 8 -7.87 -18.08 10.80
N GLY A 9 -8.00 -18.59 12.03
CA GLY A 9 -7.10 -18.29 13.14
C GLY A 9 -7.21 -16.83 13.63
N ILE A 10 -6.07 -16.22 13.95
CA ILE A 10 -5.97 -14.88 14.54
C ILE A 10 -6.19 -13.72 13.55
N ARG A 11 -6.35 -14.00 12.25
CA ARG A 11 -6.60 -12.96 11.24
C ARG A 11 -8.10 -12.69 11.16
N SER A 12 -8.52 -11.46 11.42
CA SER A 12 -9.88 -10.97 11.19
C SER A 12 -9.95 -10.15 9.91
N CYS A 13 -11.10 -10.18 9.23
CA CYS A 13 -11.44 -9.18 8.22
C CYS A 13 -12.51 -8.25 8.80
N ILE A 14 -12.81 -7.16 8.10
CA ILE A 14 -13.78 -6.15 8.53
C ILE A 14 -15.15 -6.73 8.93
N LEU A 15 -15.59 -7.83 8.30
CA LEU A 15 -16.82 -8.53 8.66
C LEU A 15 -16.69 -9.26 10.00
N CYS A 16 -15.57 -9.94 10.21
CA CYS A 16 -15.35 -10.67 11.45
C CYS A 16 -14.93 -9.75 12.61
N GLU A 17 -14.59 -8.47 12.35
CA GLU A 17 -14.36 -7.41 13.35
C GLU A 17 -15.66 -6.76 13.83
N LYS A 18 -16.61 -6.52 12.90
CA LYS A 18 -17.96 -6.01 13.22
C LYS A 18 -18.80 -7.02 14.00
N GLN A 19 -18.54 -8.30 13.82
CA GLN A 19 -19.13 -9.36 14.64
C GLN A 19 -18.31 -9.46 15.92
N GLU A 20 -18.78 -8.84 17.00
CA GLU A 20 -18.17 -8.92 18.33
C GLU A 20 -17.96 -10.39 18.72
N LYS A 21 -16.77 -10.93 18.48
CA LYS A 21 -16.42 -12.27 18.97
C LYS A 21 -15.91 -12.12 20.39
N PRO A 22 -16.48 -12.81 21.38
CA PRO A 22 -15.85 -12.95 22.68
C PRO A 22 -14.68 -13.94 22.49
N THR A 23 -13.48 -13.44 22.21
CA THR A 23 -12.29 -14.30 22.18
C THR A 23 -11.26 -13.74 23.13
N LYS A 24 -11.11 -14.48 24.24
CA LYS A 24 -10.04 -14.42 25.25
C LYS A 24 -8.88 -13.54 24.82
N GLN A 25 -8.84 -12.33 25.38
CA GLN A 25 -7.74 -11.38 25.29
C GLN A 25 -6.45 -12.10 25.71
N GLN A 26 -5.69 -12.61 24.75
CA GLN A 26 -4.25 -12.72 24.96
C GLN A 26 -3.75 -11.29 25.03
N ASN A 27 -3.20 -10.92 26.19
CA ASN A 27 -2.52 -9.66 26.51
C ASN A 27 -1.75 -9.13 25.29
N CYS A 28 -2.38 -8.27 24.50
CA CYS A 28 -1.66 -7.35 23.64
C CYS A 28 -1.45 -6.13 24.51
N GLN A 29 -0.26 -6.02 25.09
CA GLN A 29 0.15 -4.84 25.82
C GLN A 29 -0.13 -3.62 24.94
N LYS A 30 -0.80 -2.62 25.51
CA LYS A 30 -1.21 -1.38 24.85
C LYS A 30 -0.05 -0.84 24.02
N SER A 31 -0.33 -0.67 22.73
CA SER A 31 0.62 -0.21 21.71
C SER A 31 1.36 1.04 22.15
N ASP A 32 2.68 1.01 22.02
CA ASP A 32 3.55 2.19 22.06
C ASP A 32 2.97 3.29 21.17
N CYS A 33 3.12 4.54 21.59
CA CYS A 33 2.76 5.70 20.79
C CYS A 33 3.54 5.64 19.47
N VAL A 34 2.86 5.47 18.34
CA VAL A 34 3.48 5.47 17.00
C VAL A 34 3.36 6.87 16.42
N ASP A 35 4.49 7.46 16.04
CA ASP A 35 4.52 8.69 15.26
C ASP A 35 4.14 8.39 13.81
N ILE A 36 3.18 9.12 13.26
CA ILE A 36 2.72 8.98 11.88
C ILE A 36 3.25 10.15 11.06
N TYR A 37 3.76 9.88 9.86
CA TYR A 37 4.31 10.90 8.96
C TYR A 37 3.69 10.82 7.57
N ASP A 38 3.42 11.98 6.98
CA ASP A 38 2.93 12.15 5.61
C ASP A 38 4.07 12.58 4.68
N PHE A 39 4.35 11.81 3.63
CA PHE A 39 5.41 12.14 2.67
C PHE A 39 4.90 13.09 1.58
N CYS A 40 5.59 14.21 1.39
CA CYS A 40 5.29 15.17 0.35
C CYS A 40 6.12 14.90 -0.92
N CYS A 41 5.44 14.63 -2.04
CA CYS A 41 6.08 14.38 -3.34
C CYS A 41 6.76 15.60 -3.97
N HIS A 42 6.37 16.82 -3.59
CA HIS A 42 6.95 18.05 -4.16
C HIS A 42 8.23 18.50 -3.46
N CYS A 43 8.31 18.38 -2.12
CA CYS A 43 9.50 18.80 -1.36
C CYS A 43 10.38 17.62 -0.91
N GLY A 44 9.93 16.37 -1.06
CA GLY A 44 10.69 15.17 -0.69
C GLY A 44 10.91 14.99 0.82
N LYS A 45 10.10 15.65 1.65
CA LYS A 45 10.16 15.59 3.13
C LYS A 45 8.96 14.82 3.69
N ALA A 46 9.14 14.11 4.80
CA ALA A 46 8.06 13.44 5.53
C ALA A 46 7.67 14.24 6.78
N TRP A 47 6.41 14.65 6.88
CA TRP A 47 5.91 15.60 7.88
C TRP A 47 5.14 14.87 8.99
N LEU A 48 5.41 15.19 10.25
CA LEU A 48 4.73 14.59 11.39
C LEU A 48 3.25 14.99 11.40
N GLN A 49 2.36 14.00 11.44
CA GLN A 49 0.93 14.22 11.61
C GLN A 49 0.67 14.72 13.04
N SER A 50 -0.02 15.85 13.17
CA SER A 50 -0.39 16.38 14.49
C SER A 50 -1.31 15.39 15.20
N SER A 51 -0.93 14.96 16.40
CA SER A 51 -1.63 14.01 17.26
C SER A 51 -2.91 14.57 17.90
N GLN A 52 -3.71 15.33 17.16
CA GLN A 52 -5.05 15.69 17.61
C GLN A 52 -6.02 14.57 17.22
N LYS A 53 -6.45 13.80 18.23
CA LYS A 53 -7.58 12.88 18.13
C LYS A 53 -8.88 13.67 17.95
N SER A 54 -9.15 14.13 16.74
CA SER A 54 -10.47 14.51 16.24
C SER A 54 -10.36 14.51 14.73
N ASP A 55 -11.41 14.04 14.04
CA ASP A 55 -11.46 13.85 12.58
C ASP A 55 -10.98 12.45 12.13
N ILE A 56 -11.35 11.42 12.89
CA ILE A 56 -11.70 10.11 12.30
C ILE A 56 -13.21 10.17 11.99
N ASP A 57 -13.60 11.05 11.08
CA ASP A 57 -14.82 10.90 10.30
C ASP A 57 -14.61 11.67 8.99
N GLU A 58 -14.99 11.06 7.87
CA GLU A 58 -14.83 11.57 6.49
C GLU A 58 -13.48 11.42 5.77
N GLY A 59 -12.61 10.46 6.12
CA GLY A 59 -11.59 9.97 5.16
C GLY A 59 -10.68 11.02 4.50
N LYS A 60 -10.46 12.17 5.15
CA LYS A 60 -9.56 13.22 4.67
C LYS A 60 -8.13 12.78 4.92
N LEU A 61 -7.60 12.06 3.94
CA LEU A 61 -6.18 11.73 3.87
C LEU A 61 -5.40 13.06 3.94
N SER A 62 -4.49 13.16 4.91
CA SER A 62 -3.52 14.25 5.02
C SER A 62 -2.42 14.19 3.95
N ASN A 63 -2.58 13.33 2.94
CA ASN A 63 -1.99 13.59 1.63
C ASN A 63 -2.62 14.89 1.13
N CYS A 64 -1.81 15.97 1.13
CA CYS A 64 -2.14 17.28 0.58
C CYS A 64 -3.23 17.15 -0.49
N GLU A 65 -4.41 17.70 -0.22
CA GLU A 65 -5.68 17.43 -0.93
C GLU A 65 -5.64 17.82 -2.42
N ILE A 66 -4.47 18.18 -2.94
CA ILE A 66 -4.26 18.54 -4.32
C ILE A 66 -2.85 18.08 -4.75
N ILE A 67 -2.75 16.83 -5.20
CA ILE A 67 -1.62 16.31 -6.01
C ILE A 67 -1.42 17.17 -7.29
N ALA A 68 -2.42 17.98 -7.64
CA ALA A 68 -2.45 18.84 -8.82
C ALA A 68 -2.08 20.32 -8.60
N THR A 69 -1.75 20.79 -7.39
CA THR A 69 -1.26 22.18 -7.19
C THR A 69 0.24 22.20 -6.93
N PRO A 70 1.02 23.02 -7.66
CA PRO A 70 2.45 23.21 -7.40
C PRO A 70 2.77 23.83 -6.02
N GLN A 71 1.75 24.16 -5.21
CA GLN A 71 1.83 25.06 -4.06
C GLN A 71 1.59 24.37 -2.71
N CYS A 72 1.78 23.05 -2.59
CA CYS A 72 1.73 22.43 -1.25
C CYS A 72 2.83 23.00 -0.29
N CYS A 73 3.90 23.56 -0.84
CA CYS A 73 5.03 24.12 -0.10
C CYS A 73 4.72 25.43 0.64
N GLU A 74 3.65 26.15 0.31
CA GLU A 74 3.25 27.36 1.07
C GLU A 74 2.74 27.01 2.48
N SER A 75 2.18 25.80 2.65
CA SER A 75 1.76 25.27 3.95
C SER A 75 2.88 24.55 4.73
N HIS A 76 4.04 24.38 4.08
CA HIS A 76 5.23 23.71 4.62
C HIS A 76 6.29 24.75 4.97
N ASP A 77 5.94 25.66 5.88
CA ASP A 77 6.84 26.74 6.25
C ASP A 77 8.04 26.22 7.06
N GLU A 78 9.25 26.51 6.58
CA GLU A 78 10.50 26.29 7.32
C GLU A 78 10.58 27.15 8.60
N GLN A 79 9.65 28.09 8.81
CA GLN A 79 9.52 28.91 10.02
C GLN A 79 8.67 28.27 11.15
N GLY A 80 8.30 26.99 11.05
CA GLY A 80 8.38 26.11 12.23
C GLY A 80 7.11 25.86 13.05
N THR A 81 6.04 25.32 12.45
CA THR A 81 4.91 24.75 13.23
C THR A 81 4.81 23.22 13.14
N ARG A 82 5.36 22.57 12.10
CA ARG A 82 5.33 21.10 11.95
C ARG A 82 6.73 20.51 11.82
N LYS A 83 7.01 19.45 12.59
CA LYS A 83 8.27 18.70 12.52
C LYS A 83 8.29 17.83 11.26
N PHE A 84 9.43 17.78 10.57
CA PHE A 84 9.63 16.85 9.46
C PHE A 84 10.91 16.02 9.65
N ILE A 85 11.01 14.94 8.88
CA ILE A 85 12.22 14.14 8.72
C ILE A 85 12.57 14.04 7.23
N HIS A 86 13.87 13.94 6.94
CA HIS A 86 14.32 13.54 5.62
C HIS A 86 14.09 12.04 5.44
N PHE A 87 13.50 11.65 4.32
CA PHE A 87 13.22 10.27 4.02
C PHE A 87 13.65 9.94 2.58
N PRO A 88 14.98 9.81 2.36
CA PRO A 88 15.53 9.62 1.02
C PRO A 88 15.17 8.26 0.43
N GLY A 89 15.20 8.16 -0.90
CA GLY A 89 14.92 6.91 -1.63
C GLY A 89 13.45 6.72 -2.02
N ILE A 90 12.59 7.71 -1.78
CA ILE A 90 11.22 7.72 -2.26
C ILE A 90 11.06 8.80 -3.32
N HIS A 91 10.47 8.39 -4.44
CA HIS A 91 10.05 9.24 -5.53
C HIS A 91 8.60 8.91 -5.85
N ILE A 92 7.76 9.93 -5.94
CA ILE A 92 6.34 9.80 -6.28
C ILE A 92 6.11 10.55 -7.59
N TYR A 93 5.71 9.82 -8.62
CA TYR A 93 5.30 10.38 -9.90
C TYR A 93 3.79 10.53 -9.89
N CYS A 94 3.35 11.79 -9.82
CA CYS A 94 1.94 12.13 -9.85
C CYS A 94 1.39 11.91 -11.25
N ASP A 95 0.17 11.36 -11.34
CA ASP A 95 -0.52 11.10 -12.62
C ASP A 95 0.33 10.32 -13.65
N PHE A 96 1.20 9.42 -13.16
CA PHE A 96 2.12 8.64 -14.00
C PHE A 96 1.41 7.81 -15.08
N ILE A 97 0.17 7.38 -14.81
CA ILE A 97 -0.66 6.60 -15.73
C ILE A 97 -1.94 7.39 -16.00
N SER A 98 -2.21 7.69 -17.26
CA SER A 98 -3.49 8.29 -17.65
C SER A 98 -4.65 7.28 -17.54
N GLU A 99 -5.89 7.77 -17.42
CA GLU A 99 -7.08 6.90 -17.35
C GLU A 99 -7.16 5.91 -18.53
N THR A 100 -6.75 6.35 -19.73
CA THR A 100 -6.75 5.49 -20.92
C THR A 100 -5.70 4.38 -20.86
N GLU A 101 -4.54 4.67 -20.26
CA GLU A 101 -3.47 3.70 -20.05
C GLU A 101 -3.84 2.72 -18.94
N GLU A 102 -4.43 3.21 -17.85
CA GLU A 102 -4.92 2.38 -16.75
C GLU A 102 -5.93 1.34 -17.27
N ARG A 103 -6.90 1.76 -18.08
CA ARG A 103 -7.90 0.85 -18.68
C ARG A 103 -7.22 -0.26 -19.48
N ARG A 104 -6.30 0.11 -20.38
CA ARG A 104 -5.55 -0.85 -21.21
C ARG A 104 -4.70 -1.81 -20.37
N VAL A 105 -4.12 -1.31 -19.28
CA VAL A 105 -3.31 -2.11 -18.34
C VAL A 105 -4.20 -3.13 -17.62
N CYS A 106 -5.32 -2.67 -17.08
CA CYS A 106 -6.29 -3.53 -16.40
C CYS A 106 -6.83 -4.64 -17.31
N ASP A 107 -7.28 -4.30 -18.52
CA ASP A 107 -7.82 -5.27 -19.48
C ASP A 107 -6.84 -6.44 -19.70
N LYS A 108 -5.56 -6.11 -19.96
CA LYS A 108 -4.49 -7.11 -20.15
C LYS A 108 -4.15 -7.90 -18.89
N ILE A 109 -4.19 -7.28 -17.71
CA ILE A 109 -3.97 -8.01 -16.45
C ILE A 109 -5.05 -9.07 -16.27
N TYR A 110 -6.32 -8.73 -16.54
CA TYR A 110 -7.44 -9.65 -16.33
C TYR A 110 -7.55 -10.77 -17.38
N GLU A 111 -6.90 -10.65 -18.53
CA GLU A 111 -6.74 -11.76 -19.48
C GLU A 111 -5.92 -12.93 -18.90
N THR A 112 -5.02 -12.67 -17.96
CA THR A 112 -4.17 -13.72 -17.38
C THR A 112 -4.80 -14.33 -16.11
N PRO A 113 -4.90 -15.67 -16.00
CA PRO A 113 -5.46 -16.31 -14.81
C PRO A 113 -4.66 -15.99 -13.55
N PHE A 114 -5.37 -15.66 -12.47
CA PHE A 114 -4.78 -15.52 -11.15
C PHE A 114 -4.67 -16.88 -10.44
N CYS A 115 -3.57 -17.10 -9.74
CA CYS A 115 -3.41 -18.21 -8.81
C CYS A 115 -3.73 -17.78 -7.36
N LEU A 116 -4.14 -18.75 -6.53
CA LEU A 116 -4.39 -18.51 -5.11
C LEU A 116 -3.07 -18.54 -4.32
N SER A 117 -2.92 -17.59 -3.40
CA SER A 117 -1.83 -17.61 -2.41
C SER A 117 -2.30 -18.17 -1.06
N GLN A 118 -1.35 -18.56 -0.21
CA GLN A 118 -1.64 -19.05 1.14
C GLN A 118 -2.37 -18.03 2.03
N SER A 119 -2.23 -16.74 1.76
CA SER A 119 -2.96 -15.68 2.48
C SER A 119 -4.40 -15.51 1.99
N GLY A 120 -4.82 -16.23 0.95
CA GLY A 120 -6.13 -16.06 0.30
C GLY A 120 -6.16 -14.95 -0.77
N ARG A 121 -5.10 -14.15 -0.92
CA ARG A 121 -4.97 -13.16 -2.00
C ARG A 121 -4.71 -13.88 -3.34
N ARG A 122 -5.28 -13.36 -4.42
CA ARG A 122 -5.00 -13.78 -5.80
C ARG A 122 -3.74 -13.08 -6.31
N LYS A 123 -2.88 -13.80 -7.03
CA LYS A 123 -1.64 -13.25 -7.60
C LYS A 123 -1.39 -13.84 -8.98
N GLN A 124 -0.56 -13.18 -9.78
CA GLN A 124 0.00 -13.73 -11.00
C GLN A 124 1.51 -13.83 -10.77
N ASP A 125 2.08 -15.02 -10.94
CA ASP A 125 3.50 -15.28 -10.68
C ASP A 125 4.28 -15.11 -11.99
N TYR A 126 5.06 -14.02 -12.09
CA TYR A 126 6.08 -13.83 -13.12
C TYR A 126 7.46 -13.84 -12.47
N GLY A 127 8.45 -14.38 -13.17
CA GLY A 127 9.83 -14.44 -12.66
C GLY A 127 10.30 -15.86 -12.33
N PRO A 128 11.61 -16.00 -12.03
CA PRO A 128 12.17 -17.25 -11.54
C PRO A 128 11.49 -17.73 -10.26
N LYS A 129 11.21 -19.03 -10.17
CA LYS A 129 10.61 -19.61 -8.97
C LYS A 129 11.64 -19.72 -7.85
N VAL A 130 11.38 -19.01 -6.76
CA VAL A 130 12.21 -19.02 -5.56
C VAL A 130 11.65 -20.00 -4.52
N ASN A 131 12.54 -20.79 -3.92
CA ASN A 131 12.25 -21.55 -2.71
C ASN A 131 13.09 -20.99 -1.56
N PHE A 132 12.50 -20.07 -0.80
CA PHE A 132 13.17 -19.39 0.30
C PHE A 132 13.67 -20.36 1.38
N LYS A 133 12.85 -21.36 1.75
CA LYS A 133 13.22 -22.35 2.77
C LYS A 133 14.47 -23.16 2.38
N LYS A 134 14.58 -23.50 1.10
CA LYS A 134 15.73 -24.25 0.57
C LYS A 134 16.85 -23.35 0.04
N LYS A 135 16.69 -22.02 0.09
CA LYS A 135 17.60 -21.03 -0.53
C LYS A 135 17.95 -21.37 -1.99
N LYS A 136 16.96 -21.82 -2.77
CA LYS A 136 17.15 -22.25 -4.17
C LYS A 136 16.35 -21.39 -5.14
N LEU A 137 16.95 -21.10 -6.29
CA LEU A 137 16.35 -20.39 -7.42
C LEU A 137 16.19 -21.37 -8.60
N LYS A 138 14.99 -21.44 -9.18
CA LYS A 138 14.74 -22.20 -10.41
C LYS A 138 14.57 -21.22 -11.57
N LEU A 139 15.57 -21.16 -12.44
CA LEU A 139 15.62 -20.25 -13.60
C LEU A 139 14.83 -20.75 -14.82
N ALA A 140 14.55 -22.05 -14.89
CA ALA A 140 14.13 -22.74 -16.12
C ALA A 140 12.74 -22.39 -16.68
N GLU A 141 11.96 -21.54 -16.01
CA GLU A 141 10.56 -21.26 -16.38
C GLU A 141 10.24 -19.78 -16.55
N PHE A 142 11.25 -18.90 -16.58
CA PHE A 142 11.00 -17.47 -16.78
C PHE A 142 10.91 -17.12 -18.27
N THR A 143 9.71 -16.78 -18.73
CA THR A 143 9.44 -16.34 -20.11
C THR A 143 9.54 -14.82 -20.30
N GLY A 144 10.08 -14.10 -19.30
CA GLY A 144 10.09 -12.64 -19.26
C GLY A 144 8.89 -12.06 -18.50
N LEU A 145 8.93 -10.74 -18.30
CA LEU A 145 7.76 -9.99 -17.86
C LEU A 145 6.80 -9.81 -19.03
N GLN A 146 5.51 -9.62 -18.73
CA GLN A 146 4.53 -9.30 -19.77
C GLN A 146 4.97 -8.05 -20.55
N ASN A 147 4.74 -8.03 -21.86
CA ASN A 147 5.12 -6.90 -22.72
C ASN A 147 4.50 -5.57 -22.28
N LEU A 148 3.36 -5.61 -21.59
CA LEU A 148 2.75 -4.43 -20.99
C LEU A 148 3.70 -3.74 -20.00
N ALA A 149 4.37 -4.49 -19.12
CA ALA A 149 5.28 -3.94 -18.13
C ALA A 149 6.44 -3.18 -18.81
N LYS A 150 6.93 -3.68 -19.94
CA LYS A 150 8.01 -3.01 -20.70
C LYS A 150 7.63 -1.61 -21.19
N THR A 151 6.35 -1.33 -21.40
CA THR A 151 5.89 -0.01 -21.88
C THR A 151 6.08 1.08 -20.84
N TYR A 152 6.04 0.72 -19.55
CA TYR A 152 6.12 1.67 -18.43
C TYR A 152 7.44 1.57 -17.64
N MET A 153 8.33 0.65 -18.01
CA MET A 153 9.57 0.35 -17.29
C MET A 153 10.84 0.69 -18.09
N THR A 154 10.74 1.50 -19.14
CA THR A 154 11.92 2.00 -19.87
C THR A 154 12.57 3.13 -19.08
N GLU A 155 13.88 2.98 -18.83
CA GLU A 155 14.79 4.05 -18.38
C GLU A 155 14.89 5.17 -19.42
#